data_AF-A0A7C1WLR1-F1
#
_entry.id   AF-A0A7C1WLR1-F1
#
_cell.length_a   1.000
_cell.length_b   1.000
_cell.length_c   1.000
_cell.angle_alpha   90.00
_cell.angle_beta   90.00
_cell.angle_gamma   90.00
#
_symmetry.space_group_name_H-M   'P 1'
#
loop_
_entity.id
_entity.type
_entity.pdbx_description
1 polymer ?
#
loop_
_entity_poly.entity_id
_entity_poly.type
_entity_poly.pdbx_seq_one_letter_code
_entity_poly.pdbx_strand_id
1 'polypeptide(L)'
;TKALTPFFGDTLGTIAFAMGIIGAGMVASIVVSLAMAWGLGEVTGYKHSLEHRPLDAPWFYAIYIIGLILGGLLVVSGVNLVKLSIDVQIMNALLLPIVLGFLYLLALKVLPEKYKLKGIKAVLVGIVIFLTSGFGVFAVLNTLL
;
A
#
# COMPACT_ATOMS: atom_id res chain seq x y z
N THR A 1 19.27 -3.88 13.93
CA THR A 1 19.57 -4.35 15.31
C THR A 1 20.53 -3.42 16.04
N LYS A 2 21.63 -2.96 15.42
CA LYS A 2 22.63 -2.05 16.05
C LYS A 2 22.12 -0.70 16.59
N ALA A 3 20.90 -0.27 16.24
CA ALA A 3 20.33 1.00 16.70
C ALA A 3 19.50 0.88 18.00
N LEU A 4 19.03 -0.31 18.36
CA LEU A 4 18.18 -0.57 19.55
C LEU A 4 18.96 -1.20 20.71
N THR A 5 20.15 -1.71 20.41
CA THR A 5 21.10 -2.30 21.34
C THR A 5 21.49 -1.46 22.56
N PRO A 6 21.71 -0.13 22.46
CA PRO A 6 22.18 0.63 23.62
C PRO A 6 21.12 0.88 24.71
N PHE A 7 19.82 0.71 24.43
CA PHE A 7 18.74 0.99 25.39
C PHE A 7 18.05 -0.24 25.98
N PHE A 8 18.05 -1.39 25.30
CA PHE A 8 17.30 -2.59 25.71
C PHE A 8 18.18 -3.84 25.94
N GLY A 9 19.48 -3.78 25.64
CA GLY A 9 20.37 -4.95 25.62
C GLY A 9 20.25 -5.76 24.31
N ASP A 10 21.35 -6.38 23.89
CA ASP A 10 21.48 -7.11 22.60
C ASP A 10 20.35 -8.12 22.37
N THR A 11 19.98 -8.86 23.40
CA THR A 11 19.03 -9.98 23.29
C THR A 11 17.58 -9.51 23.20
N LEU A 12 17.12 -8.64 24.12
CA LEU A 12 15.74 -8.17 24.14
C LEU A 12 15.42 -7.23 22.98
N GLY A 13 16.34 -6.33 22.63
CA GLY A 13 16.18 -5.42 21.49
C GLY A 13 16.11 -6.16 20.15
N THR A 14 16.89 -7.22 19.98
CA THR A 14 16.85 -8.05 18.76
C THR A 14 15.57 -8.86 18.67
N ILE A 15 15.12 -9.47 19.77
CA ILE A 15 13.87 -10.25 19.79
C ILE A 15 12.66 -9.36 19.53
N ALA A 16 12.56 -8.21 20.21
CA ALA A 16 11.45 -7.27 20.01
C ALA A 16 11.41 -6.72 18.57
N PHE A 17 12.57 -6.39 17.99
CA PHE A 17 12.67 -5.94 16.61
C PHE A 17 12.27 -7.03 15.61
N ALA A 18 12.74 -8.27 15.82
CA ALA A 18 12.39 -9.41 14.97
C ALA A 18 10.88 -9.69 15.03
N MET A 19 10.29 -9.70 16.22
CA MET A 19 8.84 -9.86 16.42
C MET A 19 8.04 -8.75 15.72
N GLY A 20 8.52 -7.50 15.79
CA GLY A 20 7.92 -6.36 15.08
C GLY A 20 7.94 -6.53 13.56
N ILE A 21 9.07 -6.95 12.98
CA ILE A 21 9.18 -7.21 11.53
C ILE A 21 8.25 -8.35 11.10
N ILE A 22 8.22 -9.45 11.87
CA ILE A 22 7.33 -10.59 11.57
C ILE A 22 5.87 -10.15 11.60
N GLY A 23 5.46 -9.41 12.64
CA GLY A 23 4.11 -8.88 12.77
C GLY A 23 3.73 -7.94 11.63
N ALA A 24 4.62 -7.00 11.27
CA ALA A 24 4.40 -6.09 10.15
C ALA A 24 4.27 -6.83 8.82
N GLY A 25 5.11 -7.83 8.56
CA GLY A 25 5.05 -8.67 7.36
C GLY A 25 3.75 -9.47 7.26
N MET A 26 3.26 -10.01 8.38
CA MET A 26 2.00 -10.77 8.43
C MET A 26 0.79 -9.88 8.17
N VAL A 27 0.74 -8.67 8.72
CA VAL A 27 -0.33 -7.71 8.42
C VAL A 27 -0.26 -7.27 6.95
N ALA A 28 0.94 -6.97 6.45
CA ALA A 28 1.14 -6.57 5.06
C ALA A 28 0.67 -7.64 4.07
N SER A 29 0.97 -8.92 4.32
CA SER A 29 0.54 -10.01 3.43
C SER A 29 -0.97 -10.12 3.35
N ILE A 30 -1.69 -9.99 4.47
CA ILE A 30 -3.16 -10.02 4.50
C ILE A 30 -3.74 -8.84 3.72
N VAL A 31 -3.27 -7.62 3.98
CA VAL A 31 -3.78 -6.40 3.31
C VAL A 31 -3.54 -6.46 1.80
N VAL A 32 -2.35 -6.85 1.38
CA VAL A 32 -2.01 -6.99 -0.05
C VAL A 32 -2.88 -8.06 -0.72
N SER A 33 -3.14 -9.17 -0.04
CA SER A 33 -4.02 -10.23 -0.56
C SER A 33 -5.44 -9.72 -0.78
N LEU A 34 -6.01 -9.04 0.20
CA LEU A 34 -7.36 -8.48 0.11
C LEU A 34 -7.44 -7.39 -0.98
N ALA A 35 -6.43 -6.52 -1.07
CA ALA A 35 -6.36 -5.50 -2.12
C ALA A 35 -6.32 -6.11 -3.52
N MET A 36 -5.53 -7.17 -3.71
CA MET A 36 -5.50 -7.92 -4.98
C MET A 36 -6.84 -8.60 -5.28
N ALA A 37 -7.49 -9.20 -4.26
CA ALA A 37 -8.81 -9.81 -4.41
C ALA A 37 -9.82 -8.81 -4.97
N TRP A 38 -9.84 -7.63 -4.36
CA TRP A 38 -10.83 -6.61 -4.63
C TRP A 38 -10.55 -5.92 -5.97
N GLY A 39 -9.29 -5.53 -6.23
CA GLY A 39 -8.91 -4.91 -7.49
C GLY A 39 -9.14 -5.83 -8.69
N LEU A 40 -8.85 -7.12 -8.56
CA LEU A 40 -9.11 -8.07 -9.64
C LEU A 40 -10.61 -8.38 -9.79
N GLY A 41 -11.35 -8.46 -8.68
CA GLY A 41 -12.81 -8.60 -8.69
C GLY A 41 -13.50 -7.45 -9.44
N GLU A 42 -13.02 -6.23 -9.28
CA GLU A 42 -13.50 -5.05 -9.99
C GLU A 42 -13.17 -5.09 -11.50
N VAL A 43 -11.95 -5.50 -11.88
CA VAL A 43 -11.50 -5.57 -13.28
C VAL A 43 -12.16 -6.71 -14.06
N THR A 44 -12.35 -7.87 -13.44
CA THR A 44 -12.97 -9.05 -14.08
C THR A 44 -14.48 -8.91 -14.28
N GLY A 45 -15.08 -7.81 -13.81
CA GLY A 45 -16.52 -7.56 -13.95
C GLY A 45 -17.39 -8.58 -13.20
N TYR A 46 -16.80 -9.37 -12.29
CA TYR A 46 -17.53 -10.31 -11.47
C TYR A 46 -18.31 -9.50 -10.43
N LYS A 47 -19.56 -9.23 -10.78
CA LYS A 47 -20.50 -8.43 -10.00
C LYS A 47 -20.50 -8.89 -8.56
N HIS A 48 -20.39 -7.91 -7.66
CA HIS A 48 -20.89 -7.91 -6.29
C HIS A 48 -21.70 -9.15 -5.92
N SER A 49 -21.04 -10.14 -5.33
CA SER A 49 -21.72 -11.08 -4.46
C SER A 49 -20.86 -11.28 -3.23
N LEU A 50 -21.15 -10.44 -2.24
CA LEU A 50 -20.76 -10.56 -0.84
C LEU A 50 -21.37 -11.81 -0.17
N GLU A 51 -21.85 -12.80 -0.94
CA GLU A 51 -22.57 -13.98 -0.45
C GLU A 51 -21.91 -15.31 -0.78
N HIS A 52 -20.85 -15.37 -1.59
CA HIS A 52 -20.24 -16.65 -1.94
C HIS A 52 -18.83 -16.81 -1.38
N ARG A 53 -18.83 -17.56 -0.27
CA ARG A 53 -17.83 -18.47 0.28
C ARG A 53 -16.36 -18.09 0.02
N PRO A 54 -15.56 -17.88 1.09
CA PRO A 54 -14.13 -17.60 0.98
C PRO A 54 -13.29 -18.74 0.35
N LEU A 55 -13.92 -19.82 -0.14
CA LEU A 55 -13.30 -21.04 -0.66
C LEU A 55 -13.67 -21.37 -2.13
N ASP A 56 -14.57 -20.63 -2.78
CA ASP A 56 -15.08 -20.98 -4.13
C ASP A 56 -14.43 -20.20 -5.29
N ALA A 57 -13.43 -19.38 -5.03
CA ALA A 57 -12.68 -18.64 -6.06
C ALA A 57 -11.25 -19.20 -6.23
N PRO A 58 -11.05 -20.32 -6.94
CA PRO A 58 -9.72 -20.92 -7.14
C PRO A 58 -8.74 -19.95 -7.81
N TRP A 59 -9.25 -19.01 -8.61
CA TRP A 59 -8.46 -17.97 -9.27
C TRP A 59 -7.82 -16.97 -8.27
N PHE A 60 -8.53 -16.66 -7.18
CA PHE A 60 -8.02 -15.76 -6.12
C PHE A 60 -6.81 -16.38 -5.41
N TYR A 61 -6.94 -17.63 -4.99
CA TYR A 61 -5.85 -18.37 -4.36
C TYR A 61 -4.69 -18.62 -5.33
N ALA A 62 -4.97 -18.88 -6.61
CA ALA A 62 -3.93 -19.06 -7.62
C ALA A 62 -3.07 -17.79 -7.77
N ILE A 63 -3.67 -16.62 -7.90
CA ILE A 63 -2.92 -15.35 -8.05
C ILE A 63 -2.18 -15.00 -6.76
N TYR A 64 -2.79 -15.21 -5.60
CA TYR A 64 -2.12 -15.02 -4.32
C TYR A 64 -0.88 -15.92 -4.19
N ILE A 65 -1.01 -17.22 -4.47
CA ILE A 65 0.10 -18.18 -4.42
C ILE A 65 1.17 -17.81 -5.45
N ILE A 66 0.80 -17.43 -6.67
CA ILE A 66 1.74 -16.97 -7.70
C ILE A 66 2.49 -15.73 -7.22
N GLY A 67 1.79 -14.73 -6.68
CA GLY A 67 2.41 -13.51 -6.14
C GLY A 67 3.37 -13.80 -4.99
N LEU A 68 2.99 -14.72 -4.08
CA LEU A 68 3.82 -15.16 -2.97
C LEU A 68 5.07 -15.91 -3.47
N ILE A 69 4.93 -16.81 -4.44
CA ILE A 69 6.04 -17.56 -5.03
C ILE A 69 6.97 -16.60 -5.77
N LEU A 70 6.46 -15.68 -6.59
CA LEU A 70 7.26 -14.68 -7.29
C LEU A 70 8.00 -13.76 -6.32
N GLY A 71 7.33 -13.31 -5.26
CA GLY A 71 7.96 -12.52 -4.20
C GLY A 71 9.06 -13.29 -3.48
N GLY A 72 8.82 -14.55 -3.13
CA GLY A 72 9.83 -15.43 -2.53
C GLY A 72 11.01 -15.69 -3.46
N LEU A 73 10.76 -15.93 -4.75
CA LEU A 73 11.80 -16.14 -5.76
C LEU A 73 12.65 -14.89 -5.97
N LEU A 74 12.03 -13.70 -6.00
CA LEU A 74 12.73 -12.43 -6.03
C LEU A 74 13.64 -12.26 -4.81
N VAL A 75 13.15 -12.57 -3.60
CA VAL A 75 13.98 -12.50 -2.40
C VAL A 75 15.19 -13.45 -2.47
N VAL A 76 14.99 -14.68 -2.94
CA VAL A 76 16.06 -15.69 -3.05
C VAL A 76 17.06 -15.35 -4.16
N SER A 77 16.63 -14.64 -5.21
CA SER A 77 17.48 -14.29 -6.35
C SER A 77 18.62 -13.30 -6.03
N GLY A 78 18.70 -12.81 -4.79
CA GLY A 78 19.83 -11.98 -4.33
C GLY A 78 19.77 -10.53 -4.82
N VAL A 79 18.63 -10.08 -5.37
CA VAL A 79 18.43 -8.67 -5.66
C VAL A 79 18.54 -7.84 -4.39
N ASN A 80 19.05 -6.61 -4.55
CA ASN A 80 19.13 -5.67 -3.46
C ASN A 80 17.71 -5.27 -3.02
N LEU A 81 17.22 -5.89 -1.95
CA LEU A 81 15.90 -5.63 -1.36
C LEU A 81 15.70 -4.17 -0.97
N VAL A 82 16.79 -3.44 -0.64
CA VAL A 82 16.72 -2.02 -0.34
C VAL A 82 16.39 -1.23 -1.60
N LYS A 83 17.08 -1.51 -2.72
CA LYS A 83 16.75 -0.88 -4.01
C LYS A 83 15.33 -1.20 -4.44
N LEU A 84 14.92 -2.47 -4.36
CA LEU A 84 13.56 -2.88 -4.69
C LEU A 84 12.51 -2.14 -3.84
N SER A 85 12.77 -1.99 -2.53
CA SER A 85 11.87 -1.24 -1.64
C SER A 85 11.80 0.24 -2.01
N ILE A 86 12.92 0.85 -2.39
CA ILE A 86 12.96 2.23 -2.89
C ILE A 86 12.15 2.35 -4.18
N ASP A 87 12.33 1.42 -5.13
CA ASP A 87 11.60 1.42 -6.41
C ASP A 87 10.08 1.31 -6.19
N VAL A 88 9.64 0.43 -5.29
CA VAL A 88 8.23 0.28 -4.91
C VAL A 88 7.70 1.57 -4.25
N GLN A 89 8.49 2.21 -3.40
CA GLN A 89 8.11 3.48 -2.77
C GLN A 89 8.01 4.62 -3.79
N ILE A 90 8.92 4.70 -4.76
CA ILE A 90 8.88 5.65 -5.86
C ILE A 90 7.60 5.45 -6.67
N MET A 91 7.29 4.20 -7.04
CA MET A 91 6.07 3.87 -7.76
C MET A 91 4.83 4.28 -6.96
N ASN A 92 4.80 3.98 -5.66
CA ASN A 92 3.70 4.39 -4.78
C ASN A 92 3.57 5.92 -4.70
N ALA A 93 4.68 6.65 -4.56
CA ALA A 93 4.69 8.10 -4.51
C ALA A 93 4.16 8.75 -5.79
N LEU A 94 4.42 8.15 -6.95
CA LEU A 94 3.86 8.58 -8.24
C LEU A 94 2.37 8.26 -8.39
N LEU A 95 1.89 7.17 -7.77
CA LEU A 95 0.48 6.79 -7.79
C LEU A 95 -0.38 7.66 -6.85
N LEU A 96 0.19 8.15 -5.74
CA LEU A 96 -0.51 9.02 -4.78
C LEU A 96 -1.24 10.21 -5.43
N PRO A 97 -0.62 11.07 -6.26
CA PRO A 97 -1.32 12.21 -6.88
C PRO A 97 -2.49 11.77 -7.76
N ILE A 98 -2.35 10.63 -8.45
CA ILE A 98 -3.39 10.08 -9.32
C ILE A 98 -4.59 9.63 -8.47
N VAL A 99 -4.33 8.79 -7.47
CA VAL A 99 -5.38 8.24 -6.58
C VAL A 99 -6.07 9.36 -5.79
N LEU A 100 -5.30 10.27 -5.18
CA LEU A 100 -5.85 11.40 -4.43
C LEU A 100 -6.62 12.36 -5.34
N GLY A 101 -6.13 12.60 -6.56
CA GLY A 101 -6.83 13.40 -7.56
C GLY A 101 -8.21 12.82 -7.91
N PHE A 102 -8.28 11.51 -8.18
CA PHE A 102 -9.56 10.84 -8.43
C PHE A 102 -10.49 10.86 -7.22
N LEU A 103 -9.97 10.59 -6.01
CA LEU A 103 -10.75 10.67 -4.78
C LEU A 103 -11.30 12.08 -4.53
N TYR A 104 -10.49 13.12 -4.79
CA TYR A 104 -10.92 14.51 -4.65
C TYR A 104 -12.01 14.87 -5.66
N LEU A 105 -11.86 14.47 -6.93
CA LEU A 105 -12.89 14.67 -7.97
C LEU A 105 -14.18 13.94 -7.64
N LEU A 106 -14.09 12.70 -7.13
CA LEU A 106 -15.24 11.92 -6.68
C LEU A 106 -15.96 12.62 -5.52
N ALA A 107 -15.19 13.11 -4.55
CA ALA A 107 -15.70 13.80 -3.38
C ALA A 107 -16.39 15.15 -3.69
N LEU A 108 -15.99 15.82 -4.78
CA LEU A 108 -16.61 17.05 -5.25
C LEU A 108 -17.87 16.79 -6.09
N LYS A 109 -17.82 15.84 -7.03
CA LYS A 109 -18.90 15.65 -8.03
C LYS A 109 -19.98 14.67 -7.60
N VAL A 110 -19.61 13.55 -6.99
CA VAL A 110 -20.49 12.37 -6.86
C VAL A 110 -21.14 12.25 -5.47
N LEU A 111 -20.57 12.87 -4.44
CA LEU A 111 -21.12 12.75 -3.09
C LEU A 111 -22.50 13.44 -2.93
N PRO A 112 -23.45 12.88 -2.15
CA PRO A 112 -24.72 13.52 -1.82
C PRO A 112 -24.52 14.87 -1.10
N GLU A 113 -25.41 15.84 -1.33
CA GLU A 113 -25.29 17.23 -0.84
C GLU A 113 -24.97 17.40 0.65
N LYS A 114 -25.36 16.44 1.51
CA LYS A 114 -25.06 16.43 2.95
C LYS A 114 -23.58 16.15 3.30
N TYR A 115 -22.84 15.46 2.42
CA TYR A 115 -21.44 15.06 2.64
C TYR A 115 -20.47 15.68 1.64
N LYS A 116 -20.95 16.44 0.66
CA LYS A 116 -20.09 17.15 -0.29
C LYS A 116 -19.06 17.99 0.44
N LEU A 117 -17.81 17.89 0.00
CA LEU A 117 -16.75 18.80 0.39
C LEU A 117 -17.09 20.20 -0.17
N LYS A 118 -17.67 21.06 0.68
CA LYS A 118 -18.00 22.46 0.36
C LYS A 118 -17.13 23.43 1.16
N GLY A 119 -16.76 24.54 0.52
CA GLY A 119 -16.08 25.68 1.14
C GLY A 119 -14.70 25.32 1.73
N ILE A 120 -14.46 25.72 2.98
CA ILE A 120 -13.15 25.65 3.66
C ILE A 120 -12.61 24.21 3.76
N LYS A 121 -13.49 23.22 3.95
CA LYS A 121 -13.07 21.80 4.04
C LYS A 121 -12.48 21.29 2.71
N ALA A 122 -13.03 21.73 1.58
CA ALA A 122 -12.53 21.36 0.25
C ALA A 122 -11.15 21.99 -0.01
N VAL A 123 -10.98 23.25 0.39
CA VAL A 123 -9.70 23.96 0.27
C VAL A 123 -8.62 23.32 1.15
N LEU A 124 -8.95 22.97 2.40
CA LEU A 124 -8.02 22.28 3.30
C LEU A 124 -7.58 20.93 2.73
N VAL A 125 -8.53 20.11 2.26
CA VAL A 125 -8.21 18.81 1.64
C VAL A 125 -7.39 19.01 0.36
N GLY A 126 -7.73 20.01 -0.46
CA GLY A 126 -6.97 20.36 -1.65
C GLY A 126 -5.53 20.76 -1.35
N ILE A 127 -5.31 21.55 -0.29
CA ILE A 127 -3.96 21.93 0.17
C ILE A 127 -3.19 20.71 0.66
N VAL A 128 -3.81 19.84 1.46
CA VAL A 128 -3.17 18.61 1.94
C VAL A 128 -2.80 17.71 0.77
N ILE A 129 -3.71 17.49 -0.18
CA ILE A 129 -3.43 16.69 -1.38
C ILE A 129 -2.30 17.32 -2.20
N PHE A 130 -2.31 18.64 -2.37
CA PHE A 130 -1.27 19.35 -3.11
C PHE A 130 0.10 19.24 -2.43
N LEU A 131 0.15 19.42 -1.10
CA LEU A 131 1.37 19.26 -0.32
C LEU A 131 1.87 17.81 -0.36
N THR A 132 1.01 16.82 -0.13
CA THR A 132 1.40 15.40 -0.16
C THR A 132 1.84 14.96 -1.55
N SER A 133 1.15 15.41 -2.60
CA SER A 133 1.51 15.13 -4.00
C SER A 133 2.82 15.82 -4.39
N GLY A 134 2.99 17.07 -3.99
CA GLY A 134 4.22 17.84 -4.23
C GLY A 134 5.42 17.20 -3.53
N PHE A 135 5.25 16.78 -2.27
CA PHE A 135 6.29 16.06 -1.52
C PHE A 135 6.61 14.70 -2.15
N GLY A 136 5.59 13.96 -2.61
CA GLY A 136 5.75 12.68 -3.30
C GLY A 136 6.57 12.82 -4.59
N VAL A 137 6.20 13.77 -5.45
CA VAL A 137 6.93 14.04 -6.70
C VAL A 137 8.35 14.56 -6.42
N PHE A 138 8.52 15.45 -5.43
CA PHE A 138 9.83 15.96 -5.03
C PHE A 138 10.75 14.84 -4.52
N ALA A 139 10.24 13.93 -3.70
CA ALA A 139 11.00 12.79 -3.19
C ALA A 139 11.48 11.86 -4.33
N VAL A 140 10.64 11.63 -5.34
CA VAL A 140 11.00 10.85 -6.54
C VAL A 140 12.10 11.56 -7.32
N LEU A 141 11.95 12.86 -7.60
CA LEU A 141 12.95 13.66 -8.31
C LEU A 141 14.30 13.67 -7.59
N ASN A 142 14.29 13.81 -6.26
CA ASN A 142 15.50 13.79 -5.44
C ASN A 142 16.16 12.41 -5.33
N THR A 143 15.43 11.32 -5.62
CA THR A 143 16.00 9.97 -5.64
C THR A 143 16.61 9.64 -7.02
N LEU A 144 16.18 10.35 -8.07
CA LEU A 144 16.67 10.18 -9.44
C LEU A 144 17.84 11.11 -9.81
N LEU A 145 17.98 12.25 -9.13
CA LEU A 145 19.10 13.20 -9.22
C LEU A 145 20.28 12.78 -8.33
#